data_AF-A0A5C8BH16-F1
#
_entry.id   AF-A0A5C8BH16-F1
#
_cell.length_a   1.000
_cell.length_b   1.000
_cell.length_c   1.000
_cell.angle_alpha   90.00
_cell.angle_beta   90.00
_cell.angle_gamma   90.00
#
_symmetry.space_group_name_H-M   'P 1'
#
loop_
_entity.id
_entity.type
_entity.pdbx_description
1 polymer ?
#
loop_
_entity_poly.entity_id
_entity_poly.type
_entity_poly.pdbx_seq_one_letter_code
_entity_poly.pdbx_strand_id
1 'polypeptide(L)'
;MNKKSQHLLLIVIASLAILGYLLRISYVSFVTKTKLSEAFLLIEPIQNDINEYAQKNGGLPISVELDNNSFGLPQPFEIQGTYISSVVAHKEPNSEQVVLFAYINPTVIPNLEDGKGEPLESPYISFKGNYLGRNISWECSSNLAKHYLPSSCNGS
;
A
#
# COMPACT_ATOMS: atom_id res chain seq x y z
N MET A 1 42.83 -25.12 -24.13
CA MET A 1 41.48 -24.52 -24.32
C MET A 1 41.56 -23.51 -25.44
N ASN A 2 40.71 -23.64 -26.47
CA ASN A 2 40.74 -22.81 -27.66
C ASN A 2 40.12 -21.44 -27.33
N LYS A 3 40.79 -20.32 -27.67
CA LYS A 3 40.41 -18.94 -27.30
C LYS A 3 38.94 -18.62 -27.65
N LYS A 4 38.43 -19.23 -28.73
CA LYS A 4 37.04 -19.15 -29.21
C LYS A 4 36.00 -19.73 -28.23
N SER A 5 36.35 -20.81 -27.51
CA SER A 5 35.47 -21.44 -26.51
C SER A 5 35.37 -20.62 -25.21
N GLN A 6 36.44 -19.92 -24.81
CA GLN A 6 36.40 -19.00 -23.66
C GLN A 6 35.50 -17.78 -23.93
N HIS A 7 35.54 -17.21 -25.15
CA HIS A 7 34.66 -16.11 -25.51
C HIS A 7 33.17 -16.49 -25.52
N LEU A 8 32.82 -17.67 -26.04
CA LEU A 8 31.45 -18.20 -25.99
C LEU A 8 30.96 -18.38 -24.55
N LEU A 9 31.81 -18.91 -23.66
CA LEU A 9 31.47 -19.11 -22.26
C LEU A 9 31.21 -17.78 -21.53
N LEU A 10 32.03 -16.76 -21.77
CA LEU A 10 31.84 -15.43 -21.17
C LEU A 10 30.55 -14.75 -21.64
N ILE A 11 30.21 -14.89 -22.93
CA ILE A 11 28.96 -14.34 -23.48
C ILE A 11 27.74 -15.02 -22.83
N VAL A 12 27.78 -16.33 -22.66
CA VAL A 12 26.69 -17.09 -22.01
C VAL A 12 26.54 -16.70 -20.54
N ILE A 13 27.64 -16.53 -19.81
CA ILE A 13 27.58 -16.09 -18.40
C ILE A 13 26.99 -14.67 -18.32
N ALA A 14 27.40 -13.77 -19.21
CA ALA A 14 26.90 -12.40 -19.24
C ALA A 14 25.39 -12.36 -19.52
N SER A 15 24.88 -13.15 -20.48
CA SER A 15 23.44 -13.18 -20.78
C SER A 15 22.62 -13.78 -19.64
N LEU A 16 23.12 -14.85 -19.00
CA LEU A 16 22.47 -15.45 -17.82
C LEU A 16 22.43 -14.49 -16.63
N ALA A 17 23.49 -13.71 -16.42
CA ALA A 17 23.54 -12.72 -15.33
C ALA A 17 22.48 -11.63 -15.52
N ILE A 18 22.33 -11.10 -16.75
CA ILE A 18 21.30 -10.09 -17.07
C ILE A 18 19.90 -10.67 -16.90
N LEU A 19 19.67 -11.89 -17.38
CA LEU A 19 18.37 -12.56 -17.24
C LEU A 19 18.02 -12.79 -15.76
N GLY A 20 18.98 -13.28 -14.96
CA GLY A 20 18.80 -13.50 -13.53
C GLY A 20 18.46 -12.20 -12.78
N TYR A 21 19.07 -11.08 -13.18
CA TYR A 21 18.75 -9.77 -12.63
C TYR A 21 17.30 -9.35 -12.91
N LEU A 22 16.84 -9.47 -14.16
CA LEU A 22 15.46 -9.13 -14.53
C LEU A 22 14.42 -10.03 -13.84
N LEU A 23 14.71 -11.33 -13.76
CA LEU A 23 13.85 -12.30 -13.05
C LEU A 23 13.73 -11.96 -11.57
N ARG A 24 14.85 -11.57 -10.93
CA ARG A 24 14.85 -11.17 -9.52
C ARG A 24 13.92 -9.98 -9.27
N ILE A 25 13.97 -8.95 -10.11
CA ILE A 25 13.12 -7.76 -9.97
C ILE A 25 11.64 -8.16 -10.06
N SER A 26 11.28 -8.92 -11.10
CA SER A 26 9.90 -9.36 -11.29
C SER A 26 9.39 -10.23 -10.13
N TYR A 27 10.22 -11.15 -9.64
CA TYR A 27 9.88 -12.01 -8.51
C TYR A 27 9.66 -11.20 -7.22
N VAL A 28 10.56 -10.26 -6.90
CA VAL A 28 10.42 -9.40 -5.72
C VAL A 28 9.13 -8.60 -5.80
N SER A 29 8.82 -7.99 -6.95
CA SER A 29 7.58 -7.23 -7.11
C SER A 29 6.33 -8.10 -6.93
N PHE A 30 6.34 -9.33 -7.45
CA PHE A 30 5.22 -10.26 -7.27
C PHE A 30 5.02 -10.65 -5.80
N VAL A 31 6.09 -11.05 -5.11
CA VAL A 31 6.02 -11.42 -3.69
C VAL A 31 5.57 -10.23 -2.84
N THR A 32 6.12 -9.04 -3.09
CA THR A 32 5.69 -7.82 -2.41
C THR A 32 4.22 -7.54 -2.64
N LYS A 33 3.73 -7.68 -3.88
CA LYS A 33 2.30 -7.52 -4.19
C LYS A 33 1.42 -8.49 -3.41
N THR A 34 1.82 -9.75 -3.25
CA THR A 34 1.09 -10.72 -2.42
C THR A 34 1.03 -10.28 -0.95
N LYS A 35 2.16 -9.84 -0.38
CA LYS A 35 2.21 -9.34 1.00
C LYS A 35 1.34 -8.09 1.19
N LEU A 36 1.35 -7.18 0.22
CA LEU A 36 0.48 -6.01 0.23
C LEU A 36 -0.99 -6.38 0.08
N SER A 37 -1.33 -7.39 -0.73
CA SER A 37 -2.70 -7.93 -0.81
C SER A 37 -3.21 -8.41 0.56
N GLU A 38 -2.36 -9.03 1.38
CA GLU A 38 -2.75 -9.38 2.76
C GLU A 38 -2.99 -8.13 3.62
N ALA A 39 -2.19 -7.07 3.43
CA ALA A 39 -2.42 -5.80 4.09
C ALA A 39 -3.75 -5.15 3.69
N PHE A 40 -4.18 -5.26 2.43
CA PHE A 40 -5.49 -4.77 1.98
C PHE A 40 -6.66 -5.41 2.74
N LEU A 41 -6.57 -6.70 3.09
CA LEU A 41 -7.61 -7.42 3.83
C LEU A 41 -7.82 -6.89 5.25
N LEU A 42 -6.81 -6.22 5.84
CA LEU A 42 -6.95 -5.57 7.15
C LEU A 42 -7.73 -4.25 7.07
N ILE A 43 -7.83 -3.65 5.88
CA ILE A 43 -8.44 -2.34 5.68
C ILE A 43 -9.94 -2.43 5.39
N GLU A 44 -10.38 -3.50 4.71
CA GLU A 44 -11.80 -3.67 4.37
C GLU A 44 -12.74 -3.63 5.59
N PRO A 45 -12.44 -4.27 6.74
CA PRO A 45 -13.28 -4.14 7.93
C PRO A 45 -13.36 -2.71 8.45
N ILE A 46 -12.23 -1.98 8.42
CA ILE A 46 -12.16 -0.58 8.88
C ILE A 46 -13.01 0.33 7.98
N GLN A 47 -12.98 0.10 6.66
CA GLN A 47 -13.84 0.81 5.72
C GLN A 47 -15.32 0.54 6.00
N ASN A 48 -15.67 -0.70 6.32
CA ASN A 48 -17.05 -1.06 6.69
C ASN A 48 -17.49 -0.36 7.98
N ASP A 49 -16.65 -0.33 9.02
CA ASP A 49 -16.96 0.37 10.27
C ASP A 49 -17.22 1.87 10.04
N ILE A 50 -16.42 2.51 9.19
CA ILE A 50 -16.62 3.92 8.81
C ILE A 50 -17.90 4.10 7.97
N ASN A 51 -18.20 3.18 7.06
CA ASN A 51 -19.44 3.19 6.28
C ASN A 51 -20.66 3.05 7.20
N GLU A 52 -20.62 2.16 8.19
CA GLU A 52 -21.68 1.96 9.18
C GLU A 52 -21.84 3.18 10.06
N TYR A 53 -20.74 3.79 10.52
CA TYR A 53 -20.76 5.04 11.25
C TYR A 53 -21.45 6.15 10.43
N ALA A 54 -21.06 6.32 9.17
CA ALA A 54 -21.66 7.33 8.30
C ALA A 54 -23.15 7.06 8.04
N GLN A 55 -23.55 5.80 7.86
CA GLN A 55 -24.96 5.44 7.69
C GLN A 55 -25.79 5.69 8.95
N LYS A 56 -25.27 5.33 10.12
CA LYS A 56 -25.96 5.50 11.41
C LYS A 56 -26.15 6.98 11.78
N ASN A 57 -25.17 7.83 11.45
CA ASN A 57 -25.18 9.25 11.81
C ASN A 57 -25.69 10.16 10.69
N GLY A 58 -26.07 9.62 9.53
CA GLY A 58 -26.53 10.41 8.38
C GLY A 58 -25.42 11.19 7.68
N GLY A 59 -24.17 10.78 7.84
CA GLY A 59 -22.99 11.37 7.21
C GLY A 59 -21.75 11.40 8.11
N LEU A 60 -20.67 11.97 7.59
CA LEU A 60 -19.46 12.25 8.33
C LEU A 60 -19.53 13.67 8.94
N PRO A 61 -19.23 13.88 10.23
CA PRO A 61 -19.27 15.18 10.91
C PRO A 61 -18.45 16.28 10.20
N ILE A 62 -19.10 17.27 9.58
CA ILE A 62 -18.40 18.25 8.72
C ILE A 62 -17.44 19.15 9.52
N SER A 63 -17.81 19.55 10.73
CA SER A 63 -17.10 20.61 11.49
C SER A 63 -16.01 20.12 12.44
N VAL A 64 -15.76 18.81 12.52
CA VAL A 64 -14.89 18.21 13.54
C VAL A 64 -13.85 17.33 12.85
N GLU A 65 -12.60 17.45 13.30
CA GLU A 65 -11.55 16.49 12.96
C GLU A 65 -11.84 15.16 13.66
N LEU A 66 -11.85 14.08 12.90
CA LEU A 66 -12.11 12.74 13.43
C LEU A 66 -10.86 11.87 13.30
N ASP A 67 -10.63 11.10 14.35
CA ASP A 67 -9.55 10.14 14.49
C ASP A 67 -10.12 8.71 14.63
N ASN A 68 -9.24 7.72 14.80
CA ASN A 68 -9.64 6.32 15.01
C ASN A 68 -10.72 6.17 16.10
N ASN A 69 -10.52 6.79 17.27
CA ASN A 69 -11.43 6.64 18.40
C ASN A 69 -12.83 7.21 18.10
N SER A 70 -12.90 8.28 17.32
CA SER A 70 -14.16 8.88 16.85
C SER A 70 -15.00 7.91 16.01
N PHE A 71 -14.35 6.99 15.31
CA PHE A 71 -14.99 5.92 14.53
C PHE A 71 -15.19 4.62 15.30
N GLY A 72 -14.82 4.56 16.59
CA GLY A 72 -14.82 3.34 17.39
C GLY A 72 -13.72 2.35 17.00
N LEU A 73 -12.67 2.82 16.31
CA LEU A 73 -11.54 2.00 15.89
C LEU A 73 -10.45 1.98 16.99
N PRO A 74 -9.64 0.89 17.05
CA PRO A 74 -8.49 0.83 17.94
C PRO A 74 -7.49 1.95 17.67
N GLN A 75 -6.64 2.27 18.65
CA GLN A 75 -5.58 3.25 18.45
C GLN A 75 -4.61 2.78 17.34
N PRO A 76 -3.94 3.68 16.61
CA PRO A 76 -3.13 3.31 15.44
C PRO A 76 -2.07 2.23 15.70
N PHE A 77 -1.49 2.21 16.90
CA PHE A 77 -0.51 1.20 17.31
C PHE A 77 -1.13 -0.14 17.71
N GLU A 78 -2.45 -0.25 17.84
CA GLU A 78 -3.15 -1.50 18.12
C GLU A 78 -3.59 -2.22 16.83
N ILE A 79 -3.74 -1.48 15.73
CA ILE A 79 -4.06 -2.04 14.41
C ILE A 79 -2.76 -2.44 13.71
N GLN A 80 -2.17 -3.55 14.16
CA GLN A 80 -0.95 -4.12 13.58
C GLN A 80 -1.26 -5.43 12.85
N GLY A 81 -0.58 -5.63 11.73
CA GLY A 81 -0.50 -6.92 11.04
C GLY A 81 0.95 -7.26 10.73
N THR A 82 1.17 -8.45 10.18
CA THR A 82 2.53 -8.87 9.77
C THR A 82 3.20 -7.85 8.84
N TYR A 83 2.42 -7.21 7.96
CA TYR A 83 2.91 -6.28 6.94
C TYR A 83 2.52 -4.82 7.17
N ILE A 84 1.60 -4.54 8.09
CA ILE A 84 1.12 -3.19 8.43
C ILE A 84 1.58 -2.84 9.83
N SER A 85 2.27 -1.71 9.97
CA SER A 85 2.75 -1.19 11.26
C SER A 85 1.67 -0.41 12.00
N SER A 86 0.79 0.30 11.28
CA SER A 86 -0.32 1.05 11.88
C SER A 86 -1.35 1.46 10.85
N VAL A 87 -2.60 1.62 11.28
CA VAL A 87 -3.65 2.25 10.47
C VAL A 87 -4.17 3.51 11.16
N VAL A 88 -4.19 4.61 10.43
CA VAL A 88 -4.65 5.91 10.90
C VAL A 88 -5.82 6.37 10.03
N ALA A 89 -6.96 6.63 10.65
CA ALA A 89 -8.08 7.34 10.04
C ALA A 89 -7.94 8.83 10.35
N HIS A 90 -8.00 9.64 9.31
CA HIS A 90 -8.03 11.09 9.43
C HIS A 90 -9.16 11.65 8.59
N LYS A 91 -9.90 12.58 9.14
CA LYS A 91 -10.85 13.39 8.38
C LYS A 91 -10.58 14.86 8.64
N GLU A 92 -10.40 15.60 7.55
CA GLU A 92 -10.24 17.04 7.61
C GLU A 92 -11.57 17.76 7.94
N PRO A 93 -11.52 18.87 8.68
CA PRO A 93 -12.66 19.77 8.85
C PRO A 93 -13.16 20.31 7.51
N ASN A 94 -14.46 20.54 7.40
CA ASN A 94 -15.16 21.06 6.22
C ASN A 94 -15.09 20.18 4.95
N SER A 95 -14.72 18.90 5.11
CA SER A 95 -14.67 17.94 4.01
C SER A 95 -15.62 16.76 4.25
N GLU A 96 -16.27 16.27 3.20
CA GLU A 96 -17.02 14.99 3.23
C GLU A 96 -16.09 13.79 2.99
N GLN A 97 -14.78 14.03 3.05
CA GLN A 97 -13.75 13.04 2.78
C GLN A 97 -13.13 12.54 4.08
N VAL A 98 -12.84 11.24 4.09
CA VAL A 98 -12.06 10.57 5.11
C VAL A 98 -10.88 9.91 4.41
N VAL A 99 -9.70 9.96 5.00
CA VAL A 99 -8.50 9.32 4.49
C VAL A 99 -8.01 8.31 5.52
N LEU A 100 -7.88 7.07 5.07
CA LEU A 100 -7.23 6.01 5.82
C LEU A 100 -5.80 5.88 5.34
N PHE A 101 -4.83 5.91 6.24
CA PHE A 101 -3.43 5.59 5.96
C PHE A 101 -3.08 4.26 6.62
N ALA A 102 -2.72 3.28 5.80
CA ALA A 102 -2.14 2.02 6.22
C ALA A 102 -0.63 2.09 6.02
N TYR A 103 0.12 2.26 7.10
CA TYR A 103 1.58 2.29 7.07
C TYR A 103 2.12 0.87 6.99
N ILE A 104 3.00 0.62 6.02
CA ILE A 104 3.62 -0.67 5.80
C ILE A 104 4.84 -0.77 6.70
N ASN A 105 5.11 -1.96 7.25
CA ASN A 105 6.30 -2.21 8.03
C ASN A 105 7.52 -2.45 7.11
N PRO A 106 8.46 -1.47 6.98
CA PRO A 106 9.60 -1.61 6.08
C PRO A 106 10.63 -2.64 6.58
N THR A 107 10.58 -3.02 7.86
CA THR A 107 11.42 -4.09 8.40
C THR A 107 11.01 -5.47 7.87
N VAL A 108 9.71 -5.66 7.60
CA VAL A 108 9.17 -6.94 7.09
C VAL A 108 9.13 -6.97 5.55
N ILE A 109 8.92 -5.81 4.93
CA ILE A 109 8.97 -5.63 3.47
C ILE A 109 10.07 -4.62 3.15
N PRO A 110 11.34 -5.07 3.06
CA PRO A 110 12.46 -4.17 2.82
C PRO A 110 12.55 -3.75 1.35
N ASN A 111 13.25 -2.64 1.11
CA ASN A 111 13.56 -2.10 -0.23
C ASN A 111 12.32 -1.70 -1.04
N LEU A 112 11.29 -1.19 -0.37
CA LEU A 112 10.18 -0.51 -1.04
C LEU A 112 10.66 0.83 -1.59
N GLU A 113 10.17 1.18 -2.77
CA GLU A 113 10.59 2.38 -3.50
C GLU A 113 9.41 3.05 -4.21
N ASP A 114 9.63 4.28 -4.67
CA ASP A 114 8.62 5.22 -5.19
C ASP A 114 8.36 5.12 -6.71
N GLY A 115 8.96 4.15 -7.39
CA GLY A 115 8.91 3.98 -8.85
C GLY A 115 10.01 4.72 -9.59
N LYS A 116 10.77 5.57 -8.89
CA LYS A 116 11.92 6.32 -9.41
C LYS A 116 13.24 5.74 -8.88
N GLY A 117 13.17 4.65 -8.10
CA GLY A 117 14.32 4.00 -7.49
C GLY A 117 14.73 4.57 -6.14
N GLU A 118 13.97 5.51 -5.57
CA GLU A 118 14.26 6.05 -4.24
C GLU A 118 13.61 5.20 -3.15
N PRO A 119 14.37 4.75 -2.14
CA PRO A 119 13.83 3.95 -1.05
C PRO A 119 12.87 4.77 -0.18
N LEU A 120 11.80 4.13 0.28
CA LEU A 120 10.80 4.76 1.13
C LEU A 120 11.05 4.46 2.60
N GLU A 121 11.22 5.50 3.41
CA GLU A 121 11.31 5.37 4.88
C GLU A 121 9.94 5.09 5.53
N SER A 122 8.89 5.69 4.98
CA SER A 122 7.50 5.54 5.46
C SER A 122 6.57 5.14 4.30
N PRO A 123 6.64 3.88 3.84
CA PRO A 123 5.74 3.37 2.81
C PRO A 123 4.32 3.26 3.34
N TYR A 124 3.32 3.71 2.57
CA TYR A 124 1.93 3.65 2.97
C TYR A 124 0.99 3.35 1.80
N ILE A 125 -0.20 2.85 2.13
CA ILE A 125 -1.35 2.79 1.23
C ILE A 125 -2.43 3.68 1.83
N SER A 126 -2.94 4.63 1.06
CA SER A 126 -4.01 5.52 1.46
C SER A 126 -5.32 5.18 0.75
N PHE A 127 -6.42 5.20 1.49
CA PHE A 127 -7.76 5.05 0.95
C PHE A 127 -8.53 6.31 1.24
N LYS A 128 -8.90 7.01 0.17
CA LYS A 128 -9.70 8.22 0.23
C LYS A 128 -11.17 7.83 0.05
N GLY A 129 -11.92 7.93 1.13
CA GLY A 129 -13.37 7.76 1.14
C GLY A 129 -14.06 9.11 0.88
N ASN A 130 -14.99 9.16 -0.07
CA ASN A 130 -15.87 10.30 -0.29
C ASN A 130 -17.33 9.89 0.00
N TYR A 131 -17.97 10.52 0.97
CA TYR A 131 -19.36 10.24 1.30
C TYR A 131 -20.30 10.81 0.23
N LEU A 132 -21.12 9.96 -0.39
CA LEU A 132 -22.06 10.35 -1.45
C LEU A 132 -23.53 10.27 -0.97
N GLY A 133 -23.77 10.49 0.33
CA GLY A 133 -25.10 10.48 0.94
C GLY A 133 -25.66 9.10 1.30
N ARG A 134 -25.31 8.03 0.56
CA ARG A 134 -25.75 6.65 0.89
C ARG A 134 -24.62 5.68 1.16
N ASN A 135 -23.49 5.88 0.50
CA ASN A 135 -22.31 5.05 0.65
C ASN A 135 -21.07 5.94 0.52
N ILE A 136 -19.93 5.43 0.98
CA ILE A 136 -18.63 6.05 0.77
C ILE A 136 -17.99 5.38 -0.44
N SER A 137 -17.59 6.19 -1.42
CA SER A 137 -16.76 5.73 -2.54
C SER A 137 -15.29 5.78 -2.12
N TRP A 138 -14.57 4.66 -2.23
CA TRP A 138 -13.18 4.55 -1.81
C TRP A 138 -12.24 4.54 -3.02
N GLU A 139 -11.25 5.43 -3.00
CA GLU A 139 -10.17 5.50 -3.97
C GLU A 139 -8.85 5.13 -3.31
N CYS A 140 -8.10 4.19 -3.90
CA CYS A 140 -6.81 3.76 -3.37
C CYS A 140 -5.65 4.50 -4.05
N SER A 141 -4.76 5.02 -3.23
CA SER A 141 -3.49 5.61 -3.64
C SER A 141 -2.35 5.17 -2.71
N SER A 142 -1.10 5.36 -3.11
CA SER A 142 0.08 4.97 -2.33
C SER A 142 1.30 5.73 -2.82
N ASN A 143 2.29 5.92 -1.94
CA ASN A 143 3.61 6.41 -2.34
C ASN A 143 4.52 5.31 -2.90
N LEU A 144 4.06 4.06 -2.94
CA LEU A 144 4.77 2.93 -3.54
C LEU A 144 4.76 2.99 -5.07
N ALA A 145 5.79 2.43 -5.68
CA ALA A 145 5.80 2.15 -7.11
C ALA A 145 4.60 1.30 -7.57
N LYS A 146 4.03 1.65 -8.72
CA LYS A 146 2.85 0.97 -9.27
C LYS A 146 3.03 -0.55 -9.45
N HIS A 147 4.24 -1.07 -9.70
CA HIS A 147 4.45 -2.52 -9.86
C HIS A 147 4.29 -3.33 -8.59
N TYR A 148 4.32 -2.70 -7.41
CA TYR A 148 4.00 -3.35 -6.15
C TYR A 148 2.48 -3.43 -5.89
N LEU A 149 1.68 -2.64 -6.61
CA LEU A 149 0.28 -2.42 -6.31
C LEU A 149 -0.66 -3.22 -7.24
N PRO A 150 -1.91 -3.48 -6.79
CA PRO A 150 -2.97 -3.91 -7.67
C PRO A 150 -3.33 -2.82 -8.69
N SER A 151 -3.98 -3.21 -9.79
CA SER A 151 -4.42 -2.26 -10.82
C SER A 151 -5.40 -1.22 -10.26
N SER A 152 -6.20 -1.61 -9.27
CA SER A 152 -7.18 -0.78 -8.56
C SER A 152 -6.59 0.30 -7.65
N CYS A 153 -5.28 0.28 -7.37
CA CYS A 153 -4.64 1.27 -6.50
C CYS A 153 -3.57 2.06 -7.26
N ASN A 154 -3.62 3.39 -7.18
CA ASN A 154 -2.64 4.24 -7.85
C ASN A 154 -1.35 4.36 -7.03
N GLY A 155 -0.22 4.10 -7.66
CA GLY A 155 1.11 4.30 -7.07
C GLY A 155 1.73 5.62 -7.50
N SER A 156 2.92 5.90 -6.99
CA SER A 156 3.78 7.00 -7.45
C SER A 156 4.38 6.75 -8.83
#